data_AF-A0A819KXB3-F1
#
_entry.id   AF-A0A819KXB3-F1
#
_cell.length_a   1.000
_cell.length_b   1.000
_cell.length_c   1.000
_cell.angle_alpha   90.00
_cell.angle_beta   90.00
_cell.angle_gamma   90.00
#
_symmetry.space_group_name_H-M   'P 1'
#
loop_
_entity.id
_entity.type
_entity.pdbx_description
1 polymer ?
#
loop_
_entity_poly.entity_id
_entity_poly.type
_entity_poly.pdbx_seq_one_letter_code
_entity_poly.pdbx_strand_id
1 'polypeptide(L)' 'VLCLDNRGSANRGVVFESSIKHDMGHLELDDQFDGVLHLIKQDITDEIRVGIYGWSYGG' A
#
# COMPACT_ATOMS: atom_id res chain seq x y z
N VAL A 1 10.73 6.85 5.09
CA VAL A 1 9.38 6.40 5.49
C VAL A 1 8.49 6.58 4.30
N LEU A 2 7.84 5.50 3.86
CA LEU A 2 6.87 5.51 2.76
C LEU A 2 5.46 5.53 3.37
N CYS A 3 4.57 6.33 2.79
CA CYS A 3 3.14 6.31 3.08
C CYS A 3 2.41 6.39 1.73
N LEU A 4 1.45 5.51 1.50
CA LEU A 4 0.77 5.35 0.21
C LEU A 4 -0.73 5.25 0.43
N ASP A 5 -1.49 6.06 -0.32
CA ASP A 5 -2.93 5.93 -0.46
C ASP A 5 -3.25 4.85 -1.50
N ASN A 6 -3.48 3.64 -1.01
CA ASN A 6 -3.77 2.46 -1.81
C ASN A 6 -5.16 2.50 -2.45
N ARG A 7 -5.42 1.59 -3.40
CA ARG A 7 -6.78 1.22 -3.78
C ARG A 7 -7.60 0.91 -2.51
N GLY A 8 -8.82 1.43 -2.47
CA GLY A 8 -9.61 1.49 -1.23
C GLY A 8 -9.58 2.84 -0.52
N SER A 9 -8.60 3.71 -0.79
CA SER A 9 -8.57 5.06 -0.19
C SER A 9 -9.65 5.98 -0.77
N ALA A 10 -10.14 6.90 0.06
CA ALA A 10 -11.14 7.88 -0.33
C ALA A 10 -10.62 8.92 -1.35
N ASN A 11 -11.52 9.78 -1.86
CA ASN A 11 -11.23 10.93 -2.72
C ASN A 11 -10.63 10.62 -4.11
N ARG A 12 -10.81 9.38 -4.60
CA ARG A 12 -10.34 8.96 -5.94
C ARG A 12 -11.45 8.34 -6.82
N GLY A 13 -12.70 8.47 -6.38
CA GLY A 13 -13.89 7.98 -7.07
C GLY A 13 -14.29 6.57 -6.65
N VAL A 14 -15.57 6.23 -6.89
CA VAL A 14 -16.21 5.00 -6.38
C VAL A 14 -15.48 3.73 -6.83
N VAL A 15 -15.00 3.69 -8.08
CA VAL A 15 -14.28 2.51 -8.59
C VAL A 15 -12.98 2.26 -7.82
N PHE A 16 -12.25 3.33 -7.48
CA PHE A 16 -10.99 3.21 -6.74
C PHE A 16 -11.24 2.83 -5.27
N GLU A 17 -12.21 3.47 -4.62
CA GLU A 17 -12.55 3.20 -3.23
C GLU A 17 -13.20 1.81 -3.03
N SER A 18 -14.06 1.38 -3.95
CA SER A 18 -14.73 0.07 -3.86
C SER A 18 -13.90 -1.11 -4.35
N SER A 19 -12.65 -0.89 -4.76
CA SER A 19 -11.76 -1.95 -5.26
C SER A 19 -11.56 -3.09 -4.25
N ILE A 20 -11.58 -2.76 -2.95
CA ILE A 20 -11.39 -3.73 -1.84
C ILE A 20 -12.70 -4.39 -1.37
N LYS A 21 -13.81 -4.14 -2.07
CA LYS A 21 -15.13 -4.65 -1.66
C LYS A 21 -15.14 -6.18 -1.69
N HIS A 22 -15.35 -6.79 -0.52
CA HIS A 22 -15.28 -8.24 -0.29
C HIS A 22 -13.88 -8.85 -0.45
N ASP A 23 -12.83 -8.02 -0.49
CA ASP A 23 -11.43 -8.44 -0.63
C ASP A 23 -10.49 -7.51 0.17
N MET A 24 -10.88 -7.17 1.39
CA MET A 24 -10.12 -6.30 2.29
C MET A 24 -8.85 -6.98 2.79
N GLY A 25 -7.73 -6.24 2.78
CA GLY A 25 -6.42 -6.69 3.24
C GLY A 25 -5.57 -7.41 2.19
N HIS A 26 -6.05 -7.57 0.96
CA HIS A 26 -5.31 -8.20 -0.13
C HIS A 26 -4.75 -7.14 -1.07
N LEU A 27 -5.61 -6.43 -1.80
CA LEU A 27 -5.19 -5.43 -2.78
C LEU A 27 -4.40 -4.28 -2.14
N GLU A 28 -4.71 -3.95 -0.89
CA GLU A 28 -3.98 -2.95 -0.12
C GLU A 28 -2.54 -3.38 0.16
N LEU A 29 -2.29 -4.66 0.46
CA LEU A 29 -0.93 -5.16 0.70
C LEU A 29 -0.13 -5.23 -0.60
N ASP A 30 -0.75 -5.65 -1.70
CA ASP A 30 -0.13 -5.61 -3.03
C ASP A 30 0.32 -4.19 -3.39
N ASP A 31 -0.53 -3.18 -3.15
CA ASP A 31 -0.19 -1.79 -3.42
C ASP A 31 0.99 -1.28 -2.56
N GLN A 32 1.05 -1.67 -1.27
CA GLN A 32 2.20 -1.32 -0.41
C GLN A 32 3.49 -2.00 -0.90
N PHE A 33 3.40 -3.27 -1.30
CA PHE A 33 4.54 -4.02 -1.82
C PHE A 33 5.07 -3.41 -3.12
N ASP A 34 4.17 -3.03 -4.03
CA ASP A 34 4.53 -2.32 -5.26
C ASP A 34 5.21 -0.97 -4.99
N GLY A 35 4.74 -0.24 -3.97
CA GLY A 35 5.39 0.99 -3.50
C GLY A 35 6.83 0.75 -3.02
N VAL A 36 7.07 -0.32 -2.26
CA VAL A 36 8.42 -0.71 -1.82
C VAL A 36 9.30 -1.08 -3.02
N LEU A 37 8.81 -1.94 -3.92
CA LEU A 37 9.54 -2.33 -5.14
C LEU A 37 9.88 -1.13 -6.03
N HIS A 38 8.99 -0.14 -6.11
CA HIS A 38 9.24 1.09 -6.86
C HIS A 38 10.42 1.88 -6.30
N LEU A 39 10.56 1.96 -4.96
CA LEU A 39 11.69 2.63 -4.32
C LEU A 39 12.99 1.83 -4.42
N ILE A 40 12.92 0.50 -4.36
CA ILE A 40 14.08 -0.39 -4.59
C ILE A 40 14.64 -0.16 -6.00
N LYS A 41 13.77 -0.13 -7.02
CA LYS A 41 14.16 0.12 -8.42
C LYS A 41 14.81 1.49 -8.67
N GLN A 42 14.62 2.44 -7.76
CA GLN A 42 15.23 3.77 -7.84
C GLN A 42 16.49 3.91 -6.97
N ASP A 43 16.96 2.82 -6.36
CA ASP A 43 18.08 2.81 -5.41
C ASP A 43 17.85 3.73 -4.19
N ILE A 44 16.58 3.98 -3.82
CA ILE A 44 16.21 4.83 -2.67
C ILE A 44 16.10 4.01 -1.37
N THR A 45 15.83 2.70 -1.47
CA THR A 45 15.64 1.83 -0.30
C THR A 45 16.32 0.48 -0.46
N ASP A 46 16.56 -0.20 0.65
CA ASP A 46 17.23 -1.50 0.73
C ASP A 46 16.18 -2.62 0.88
N GLU A 47 16.21 -3.58 -0.05
CA GLU A 47 15.25 -4.68 -0.13
C GLU A 47 15.24 -5.58 1.12
N ILE A 48 16.37 -5.74 1.82
CA ILE A 48 16.49 -6.63 2.98
C ILE A 48 16.18 -5.94 4.31
N ARG A 49 15.93 -4.62 4.30
CA ARG A 49 15.72 -3.80 5.52
C ARG A 49 14.41 -3.02 5.47
N VAL A 50 13.32 -3.71 5.16
CA VAL A 50 11.96 -3.14 5.13
C VAL A 50 11.18 -3.53 6.39
N GLY A 51 10.57 -2.54 7.05
CA GLY A 51 9.65 -2.75 8.17
C GLY A 51 8.29 -2.12 7.88
N ILE A 52 7.22 -2.80 8.31
CA ILE A 52 5.85 -2.31 8.23
C ILE A 52 5.31 -2.05 9.64
N TYR A 53 4.53 -0.99 9.79
CA TYR A 53 3.89 -0.60 11.04
C TYR A 53 2.59 0.14 10.74
N GLY A 54 1.56 -0.08 11.55
CA GLY A 54 0.33 0.69 11.54
C GLY A 54 -0.51 0.48 12.81
N TRP A 55 -1.60 1.24 12.90
CA TRP A 55 -2.57 1.19 14.00
C TRP A 55 -3.98 1.15 13.42
N SER A 56 -4.92 0.49 14.10
CA SER A 56 -6.31 0.30 13.64
C SER A 56 -6.31 -0.50 12.33
N TYR A 57 -6.91 0.01 11.25
CA TYR A 57 -6.95 -0.68 9.95
C TYR A 57 -5.56 -0.99 9.38
N GLY A 58 -4.54 -0.21 9.75
CA GLY A 58 -3.17 -0.42 9.28
C GLY A 58 -2.34 -1.42 10.08
N GLY A 59 -2.86 -1.97 11.18
CA GLY A 59 -2.17 -2.98 12.01
C GLY A 59 -2.64 -4.38 11.66
#